data_AF-A0A351K070-F1
#
_entry.id   AF-A0A351K070-F1
#
_cell.length_a   1.000
_cell.length_b   1.000
_cell.length_c   1.000
_cell.angle_alpha   90.00
_cell.angle_beta   90.00
_cell.angle_gamma   90.00
#
_symmetry.space_group_name_H-M   'P 1'
#
loop_
_entity.id
_entity.type
_entity.pdbx_description
1 polymer ?
#
loop_
_entity_poly.entity_id
_entity_poly.type
_entity_poly.pdbx_seq_one_letter_code
_entity_poly.pdbx_strand_id
1 'polypeptide(L)'
;MSETKSPKKHHVSIWGIILVFVGVVLLLQNFDVLPWGLWATLWRFWPALLILIGLNIVVGRYKPWLAAVIILAVLAVSLGLAVWQYQSPLLREVISTYSEPRGDLHEAVVEVDFQAGHLRLSALPPDSTNLVEAVSRGDGLTADFRPQDTVGHLRLNSAWDRRPPWGRVGTGWTEWKVELAQGIPLILEVKSDAADVALDLRHLKMTRLDLELNAGNCKVRMPSGEGITRAFIEANAANIEITIPEGVAARIEVDLNAGVLEIDESRFPRKGDYYISPNFEDAESRIYLKIDLNAGRVEVL
;
A
#
# COMPACT_ATOMS: atom_id res chain seq x y z
N MET A 1 -19.38 10.94 61.85
CA MET A 1 -20.12 10.59 60.61
C MET A 1 -19.10 10.22 59.56
N SER A 2 -18.99 8.93 59.21
CA SER A 2 -18.02 8.42 58.24
C SER A 2 -18.56 8.58 56.82
N GLU A 3 -17.88 9.40 56.00
CA GLU A 3 -18.08 9.41 54.54
C GLU A 3 -17.59 8.08 53.96
N THR A 4 -18.52 7.24 53.53
CA THR A 4 -18.22 6.08 52.68
C THR A 4 -17.96 6.56 51.26
N LYS A 5 -16.68 6.68 50.88
CA LYS A 5 -16.27 6.81 49.48
C LYS A 5 -16.79 5.59 48.69
N SER A 6 -17.80 5.82 47.85
CA SER A 6 -18.25 4.84 46.87
C SER A 6 -17.05 4.40 46.00
N PRO A 7 -16.81 3.09 45.79
CA PRO A 7 -15.75 2.66 44.91
C PRO A 7 -16.10 3.14 43.49
N LYS A 8 -15.21 3.93 42.88
CA LYS A 8 -15.31 4.28 41.46
C LYS A 8 -15.22 2.96 40.68
N LYS A 9 -16.36 2.49 40.16
CA LYS A 9 -16.38 1.35 39.23
C LYS A 9 -15.55 1.76 38.02
N HIS A 10 -14.37 1.18 37.87
CA HIS A 10 -13.60 1.27 36.64
C HIS A 10 -14.38 0.54 35.55
N HIS A 11 -15.05 1.29 34.70
CA HIS A 11 -15.61 0.75 33.47
C HIS A 11 -14.43 0.51 32.52
N VAL A 12 -14.14 -0.76 32.25
CA VAL A 12 -13.23 -1.10 31.15
C VAL A 12 -13.85 -0.54 29.88
N SER A 13 -13.20 0.47 29.31
CA SER A 13 -13.68 1.10 28.09
C SER A 13 -13.45 0.14 26.92
N ILE A 14 -14.52 -0.20 26.19
CA ILE A 14 -14.45 -1.00 24.97
C ILE A 14 -13.43 -0.41 24.00
N TRP A 15 -13.40 0.92 23.92
CA TRP A 15 -12.44 1.67 23.12
C TRP A 15 -11.00 1.37 23.51
N GLY A 16 -10.73 1.17 24.81
CA GLY A 16 -9.42 0.75 25.29
C GLY A 16 -9.05 -0.65 24.81
N ILE A 17 -9.98 -1.61 24.83
CA ILE A 17 -9.73 -2.97 24.33
C ILE A 17 -9.49 -2.98 22.82
N ILE A 18 -10.30 -2.24 22.06
CA ILE A 18 -10.15 -2.10 20.61
C ILE A 18 -8.80 -1.44 20.29
N LEU A 19 -8.42 -0.39 21.01
CA LEU A 19 -7.14 0.28 20.83
C LEU A 19 -5.96 -0.65 21.12
N VAL A 20 -6.04 -1.47 22.19
CA VAL A 20 -5.02 -2.48 22.49
C VAL A 20 -4.97 -3.53 21.37
N PHE A 21 -6.11 -4.02 20.89
CA PHE A 21 -6.15 -4.99 19.80
C PHE A 21 -5.53 -4.44 18.51
N VAL A 22 -5.94 -3.25 18.08
CA VAL A 22 -5.38 -2.55 16.91
C VAL A 22 -3.87 -2.31 17.10
N GLY A 23 -3.47 -1.86 18.29
CA GLY A 23 -2.07 -1.65 18.63
C GLY A 23 -1.22 -2.93 18.56
N VAL A 24 -1.76 -4.07 19.00
CA VAL A 24 -1.09 -5.38 18.88
C VAL A 24 -0.95 -5.79 17.42
N VAL A 25 -1.99 -5.62 16.60
CA VAL A 25 -1.92 -5.92 15.15
C VAL A 25 -0.88 -5.04 14.47
N LEU A 26 -0.88 -3.73 14.74
CA LEU A 26 0.11 -2.78 14.21
C LEU A 26 1.53 -3.11 14.67
N LEU A 27 1.71 -3.55 15.92
CA LEU A 27 3.01 -3.97 16.44
C LEU A 27 3.54 -5.18 15.66
N LEU A 28 2.71 -6.21 15.47
CA LEU A 28 3.09 -7.41 14.72
C LEU A 28 3.43 -7.08 13.26
N GLN A 29 2.68 -6.17 12.66
CA GLN A 29 2.94 -5.70 11.30
C GLN A 29 4.25 -4.93 11.18
N ASN A 30 4.61 -4.13 12.19
CA ASN A 30 5.88 -3.43 12.23
C ASN A 30 7.09 -4.38 12.39
N PHE A 31 6.88 -5.59 12.90
CA PHE A 31 7.91 -6.66 12.95
C PHE A 31 7.89 -7.57 11.70
N ASP A 32 7.21 -7.16 10.62
CA ASP A 32 7.02 -7.94 9.38
C ASP A 32 6.39 -9.32 9.61
N VAL A 33 5.69 -9.52 10.75
CA VAL A 33 4.99 -10.77 11.06
C VAL A 33 3.68 -10.87 10.30
N LEU A 34 3.02 -9.72 10.06
CA LEU A 34 1.75 -9.63 9.35
C LEU A 34 1.88 -8.69 8.15
N PRO A 35 1.37 -9.07 6.96
CA PRO A 35 1.36 -8.22 5.77
C PRO A 35 0.23 -7.19 5.82
N TRP A 36 0.40 -6.07 5.12
CA TRP A 36 -0.61 -5.00 5.10
C TRP A 36 -1.92 -5.42 4.45
N GLY A 37 -1.86 -6.36 3.48
CA GLY A 37 -3.06 -6.96 2.88
C GLY A 37 -4.02 -7.61 3.89
N LEU A 38 -3.55 -7.98 5.10
CA LEU A 38 -4.40 -8.51 6.17
C LEU A 38 -5.49 -7.52 6.59
N TRP A 39 -5.26 -6.20 6.48
CA TRP A 39 -6.26 -5.18 6.84
C TRP A 39 -7.51 -5.27 5.98
N ALA A 40 -7.38 -5.63 4.70
CA ALA A 40 -8.54 -5.91 3.86
C ALA A 40 -9.34 -7.09 4.44
N THR A 41 -8.69 -8.20 4.77
CA THR A 41 -9.36 -9.36 5.38
C THR A 41 -10.00 -9.04 6.72
N LEU A 42 -9.34 -8.26 7.58
CA LEU A 42 -9.89 -7.82 8.87
C LEU A 42 -11.12 -6.93 8.69
N TRP A 43 -11.10 -6.01 7.72
CA TRP A 43 -12.23 -5.13 7.44
C TRP A 43 -13.48 -5.89 7.00
N ARG A 44 -13.33 -7.08 6.39
CA ARG A 44 -14.45 -7.97 6.07
C ARG A 44 -15.24 -8.42 7.31
N PHE A 45 -14.62 -8.39 8.49
CA PHE A 45 -15.26 -8.71 9.77
C PHE A 45 -15.91 -7.48 10.44
N TRP A 46 -16.11 -6.36 9.74
CA TRP A 46 -16.85 -5.20 10.29
C TRP A 46 -18.21 -5.53 10.92
N PRO A 47 -19.01 -6.54 10.47
CA PRO A 47 -20.26 -6.89 11.15
C PRO A 47 -20.02 -7.44 12.57
N ALA A 48 -18.84 -8.01 12.84
CA ALA A 48 -18.47 -8.42 14.19
C ALA A 48 -18.40 -7.22 15.15
N LEU A 49 -17.94 -6.04 14.68
CA LEU A 49 -17.94 -4.83 15.50
C LEU A 49 -19.36 -4.42 15.92
N LEU A 50 -20.35 -4.57 15.02
CA LEU A 50 -21.76 -4.33 15.37
C LEU A 50 -22.25 -5.33 16.44
N ILE A 51 -21.86 -6.60 16.33
CA ILE A 51 -22.18 -7.63 17.33
C ILE A 51 -21.55 -7.27 18.68
N LEU A 52 -20.30 -6.81 18.69
CA LEU A 52 -19.60 -6.38 19.92
C LEU A 52 -20.28 -5.19 20.59
N ILE A 53 -20.71 -4.20 19.80
CA ILE A 53 -21.47 -3.04 20.29
C ILE A 53 -22.79 -3.51 20.91
N GLY A 54 -23.54 -4.36 20.20
CA GLY A 54 -24.81 -4.92 20.70
C GLY A 54 -24.62 -5.73 21.99
N LEU A 55 -23.62 -6.60 22.04
CA LEU A 55 -23.31 -7.43 23.20
C LEU A 55 -22.94 -6.59 24.41
N ASN A 56 -22.16 -5.52 24.23
CA ASN A 56 -21.83 -4.63 25.33
C ASN A 56 -23.06 -3.91 25.90
N ILE A 57 -23.99 -3.47 25.05
CA ILE A 57 -25.23 -2.83 25.52
C ILE A 57 -26.05 -3.79 26.40
N VAL A 58 -26.08 -5.08 26.02
CA VAL A 58 -26.85 -6.11 26.73
C VAL A 58 -26.14 -6.57 28.00
N VAL A 59 -24.89 -7.05 27.87
CA VAL A 59 -24.15 -7.74 28.96
C VAL A 59 -23.35 -6.75 29.82
N GLY A 60 -22.86 -5.66 29.22
CA GLY A 60 -22.03 -4.66 29.90
C GLY A 60 -22.77 -3.93 31.03
N ARG A 61 -24.11 -3.90 30.97
CA ARG A 61 -24.97 -3.39 32.06
C ARG A 61 -24.98 -4.28 33.30
N TYR A 62 -24.85 -5.60 33.14
CA TYR A 62 -24.96 -6.56 34.25
C TYR A 62 -23.60 -7.07 34.73
N LYS A 63 -22.70 -7.46 33.81
CA LYS A 63 -21.37 -8.04 34.10
C LYS A 63 -20.32 -7.49 33.12
N PRO A 64 -19.70 -6.33 33.40
CA PRO A 64 -18.77 -5.69 32.48
C PRO A 64 -17.50 -6.52 32.22
N TRP A 65 -17.02 -7.28 33.21
CA TRP A 65 -15.87 -8.17 33.03
C TRP A 65 -16.16 -9.31 32.03
N LEU A 66 -17.38 -9.85 32.03
CA LEU A 66 -17.79 -10.91 31.10
C LEU A 66 -17.91 -10.37 29.68
N ALA A 67 -18.46 -9.16 29.53
CA ALA A 67 -18.49 -8.47 28.24
C ALA A 67 -17.07 -8.25 27.69
N ALA A 68 -16.12 -7.82 28.52
CA ALA A 68 -14.72 -7.64 28.10
C ALA A 68 -14.07 -8.95 27.64
N VAL A 69 -14.28 -10.07 28.36
CA VAL A 69 -13.74 -11.39 27.96
C VAL A 69 -14.34 -11.85 26.63
N ILE A 70 -15.65 -11.67 26.43
CA ILE A 70 -16.29 -12.07 25.16
C ILE A 70 -15.79 -11.18 24.01
N ILE A 71 -15.66 -9.87 24.22
CA ILE A 71 -15.09 -8.95 23.21
C ILE A 71 -13.69 -9.40 22.80
N LEU A 72 -12.82 -9.69 23.78
CA LEU A 72 -11.47 -10.16 23.52
C LEU A 72 -11.47 -11.50 22.76
N ALA A 73 -12.32 -12.44 23.16
CA ALA A 73 -12.44 -13.74 22.52
C ALA A 73 -12.90 -13.61 21.06
N VAL A 74 -13.90 -12.77 20.78
CA VAL A 74 -14.38 -12.52 19.42
C VAL A 74 -13.30 -11.85 18.57
N LEU A 75 -12.61 -10.83 19.10
CA LEU A 75 -11.50 -10.19 18.38
C LEU A 75 -10.36 -11.18 18.08
N ALA A 76 -9.99 -12.02 19.05
CA ALA A 76 -8.97 -13.05 18.88
C ALA A 76 -9.39 -14.11 17.85
N VAL A 77 -10.65 -14.56 17.87
CA VAL A 77 -11.19 -15.49 16.87
C VAL A 77 -11.24 -14.83 15.50
N SER A 78 -11.67 -13.58 15.38
CA SER A 78 -11.68 -12.84 14.11
C SER A 78 -10.27 -12.68 13.55
N LEU A 79 -9.28 -12.32 14.39
CA LEU A 79 -7.88 -12.25 13.98
C LEU A 79 -7.35 -13.63 13.56
N GLY A 80 -7.61 -14.67 14.35
CA GLY A 80 -7.19 -16.03 14.05
C GLY A 80 -7.79 -16.55 12.74
N LEU A 81 -9.08 -16.29 12.49
CA LEU A 81 -9.74 -16.61 11.22
C LEU A 81 -9.19 -15.78 10.06
N ALA A 82 -8.90 -14.49 10.25
CA ALA A 82 -8.30 -13.65 9.23
C ALA A 82 -6.90 -14.13 8.84
N VAL A 83 -6.04 -14.43 9.82
CA VAL A 83 -4.71 -15.00 9.59
C VAL A 83 -4.80 -16.37 8.93
N TRP A 84 -5.68 -17.24 9.42
CA TRP A 84 -5.90 -18.56 8.82
C TRP A 84 -6.40 -18.46 7.37
N GLN A 85 -7.34 -17.56 7.08
CA GLN A 85 -7.85 -17.32 5.74
C GLN A 85 -6.80 -16.70 4.81
N TYR A 86 -5.94 -15.82 5.34
CA TYR A 86 -4.83 -15.24 4.60
C TYR A 86 -3.78 -16.30 4.22
N GLN A 87 -3.49 -17.24 5.13
CA GLN A 87 -2.48 -18.29 4.93
C GLN A 87 -3.00 -19.55 4.24
N SER A 88 -4.32 -19.76 4.18
CA SER A 88 -4.92 -20.97 3.62
C SER A 88 -5.41 -20.72 2.19
N PRO A 89 -4.68 -21.17 1.15
CA PRO A 89 -5.10 -21.09 -0.24
C PRO A 89 -6.21 -22.11 -0.59
N LEU A 90 -7.13 -22.39 0.35
CA LEU A 90 -8.23 -23.36 0.18
C LEU A 90 -9.28 -22.90 -0.86
N LEU A 91 -9.15 -21.68 -1.38
CA LEU A 91 -9.93 -21.15 -2.49
C LEU A 91 -9.04 -21.12 -3.74
N ARG A 92 -9.55 -21.64 -4.87
CA ARG A 92 -8.90 -21.67 -6.19
C ARG A 92 -7.97 -20.47 -6.39
N GLU A 93 -6.66 -20.72 -6.41
CA GLU A 93 -5.68 -19.78 -6.95
C GLU A 93 -6.06 -19.52 -8.41
N VAL A 94 -6.61 -18.34 -8.70
CA VAL A 94 -6.82 -17.91 -10.08
C VAL A 94 -5.50 -17.30 -10.53
N ILE A 95 -4.79 -18.03 -11.38
CA ILE A 95 -3.66 -17.47 -12.12
C ILE A 95 -4.22 -16.83 -13.38
N SER A 96 -4.05 -15.52 -13.50
CA SER A 96 -4.40 -14.78 -14.70
C SER A 96 -3.15 -14.11 -15.25
N THR A 97 -2.87 -14.35 -16.52
CA THR A 97 -1.77 -13.74 -17.25
C THR A 97 -2.32 -12.80 -18.30
N TYR A 98 -1.68 -11.65 -18.47
CA TYR A 98 -1.94 -10.69 -19.52
C TYR A 98 -0.61 -10.27 -20.15
N SER A 99 -0.58 -10.10 -21.46
CA SER A 99 0.58 -9.61 -22.19
C SER A 99 0.11 -8.79 -23.37
N GLU A 100 0.74 -7.64 -23.60
CA GLU A 100 0.43 -6.78 -24.74
C GLU A 100 1.74 -6.49 -25.51
N PRO A 101 1.78 -6.66 -26.84
CA PRO A 101 2.93 -6.28 -27.65
C PRO A 101 3.19 -4.77 -27.59
N ARG A 102 4.47 -4.35 -27.68
CA ARG A 102 4.82 -2.92 -27.74
C ARG A 102 4.40 -2.26 -29.06
N GLY A 103 4.50 -3.00 -30.17
CA GLY A 103 4.24 -2.46 -31.50
C GLY A 103 5.04 -1.18 -31.79
N ASP A 104 4.39 -0.21 -32.40
CA ASP A 104 4.95 1.09 -32.79
C ASP A 104 4.73 2.18 -31.72
N LEU A 105 4.44 1.79 -30.48
CA LEU A 105 4.22 2.74 -29.38
C LEU A 105 5.51 3.43 -28.98
N HIS A 106 5.44 4.74 -28.80
CA HIS A 106 6.53 5.59 -28.34
C HIS A 106 6.37 6.02 -26.89
N GLU A 107 5.17 5.93 -26.34
CA GLU A 107 4.86 6.29 -24.95
C GLU A 107 3.77 5.36 -24.42
N ALA A 108 3.74 5.15 -23.10
CA ALA A 108 2.63 4.46 -22.47
C ALA A 108 2.19 5.08 -21.15
N VAL A 109 0.88 5.08 -20.94
CA VAL A 109 0.21 5.43 -19.70
C VAL A 109 -0.31 4.14 -19.09
N VAL A 110 0.17 3.80 -17.90
CA VAL A 110 -0.15 2.57 -17.20
C VAL A 110 -0.84 2.91 -15.89
N GLU A 111 -2.12 2.58 -15.79
CA GLU A 111 -2.93 2.68 -14.59
C GLU A 111 -3.05 1.31 -13.93
N VAL A 112 -2.72 1.21 -12.65
CA VAL A 112 -2.77 -0.03 -11.86
C VAL A 112 -3.68 0.19 -10.65
N ASP A 113 -4.93 -0.25 -10.77
CA ASP A 113 -5.91 -0.28 -9.68
C ASP A 113 -5.79 -1.63 -8.94
N PHE A 114 -4.88 -1.66 -7.97
CA PHE A 114 -4.56 -2.84 -7.18
C PHE A 114 -5.19 -2.75 -5.80
N GLN A 115 -6.19 -3.55 -5.49
CA GLN A 115 -6.93 -3.35 -4.24
C GLN A 115 -6.11 -3.66 -2.97
N ALA A 116 -5.64 -4.91 -2.83
CA ALA A 116 -4.93 -5.34 -1.62
C ALA A 116 -4.04 -6.57 -1.87
N GLY A 117 -2.90 -6.62 -1.17
CA GLY A 117 -1.93 -7.72 -1.23
C GLY A 117 -0.54 -7.25 -1.63
N HIS A 118 0.15 -8.02 -2.48
CA HIS A 118 1.53 -7.75 -2.90
C HIS A 118 1.60 -7.34 -4.36
N LEU A 119 2.02 -6.11 -4.64
CA LEU A 119 2.29 -5.64 -6.00
C LEU A 119 3.79 -5.51 -6.21
N ARG A 120 4.32 -6.23 -7.20
CA ARG A 120 5.69 -6.08 -7.69
C ARG A 120 5.65 -5.56 -9.11
N LEU A 121 6.31 -4.43 -9.35
CA LEU A 121 6.49 -3.86 -10.67
C LEU A 121 7.97 -3.76 -11.00
N SER A 122 8.37 -4.22 -12.18
CA SER A 122 9.76 -4.11 -12.65
C SER A 122 9.83 -3.91 -14.16
N ALA A 123 11.05 -3.80 -14.70
CA ALA A 123 11.26 -3.78 -16.14
C ALA A 123 11.24 -5.19 -16.74
N LEU A 124 10.71 -5.30 -17.97
CA LEU A 124 10.89 -6.45 -18.85
C LEU A 124 12.37 -6.59 -19.25
N PRO A 125 12.80 -7.77 -19.74
CA PRO A 125 14.11 -7.92 -20.39
C PRO A 125 14.32 -6.91 -21.54
N PRO A 126 15.55 -6.39 -21.76
CA PRO A 126 15.83 -5.37 -22.79
C PRO A 126 15.46 -5.78 -24.23
N ASP A 127 15.43 -7.07 -24.51
CA ASP A 127 15.10 -7.69 -25.80
C ASP A 127 13.61 -8.04 -25.94
N SER A 128 12.79 -7.76 -24.92
CA SER A 128 11.35 -8.00 -24.99
C SER A 128 10.67 -7.14 -26.05
N THR A 129 9.78 -7.76 -26.82
CA THR A 129 8.90 -7.10 -27.79
C THR A 129 7.58 -6.63 -27.18
N ASN A 130 7.34 -6.94 -25.90
CA ASN A 130 6.09 -6.64 -25.22
C ASN A 130 6.13 -5.26 -24.56
N LEU A 131 4.97 -4.59 -24.52
CA LEU A 131 4.74 -3.39 -23.71
C LEU A 131 4.67 -3.76 -22.23
N VAL A 132 3.93 -4.83 -21.93
CA VAL A 132 3.66 -5.30 -20.58
C VAL A 132 3.55 -6.82 -20.55
N GLU A 133 4.02 -7.42 -19.46
CA GLU A 133 3.65 -8.76 -19.04
C GLU A 133 3.17 -8.69 -17.59
N ALA A 134 1.96 -9.16 -17.33
CA ALA A 134 1.34 -9.13 -16.02
C ALA A 134 0.86 -10.52 -15.63
N VAL A 135 1.18 -10.93 -14.41
CA VAL A 135 0.71 -12.18 -13.81
C VAL A 135 0.10 -11.85 -12.46
N SER A 136 -1.14 -12.30 -12.25
CA SER A 136 -1.81 -12.24 -10.97
C SER A 136 -2.02 -13.64 -10.44
N ARG A 137 -1.69 -13.85 -9.16
CA ARG A 137 -2.05 -15.04 -8.38
C ARG A 137 -3.03 -14.63 -7.29
N GLY A 138 -4.14 -15.33 -7.20
CA GLY A 138 -5.15 -15.09 -6.18
C GLY A 138 -6.49 -14.81 -6.81
N ASP A 139 -6.95 -13.57 -6.72
CA ASP A 139 -8.31 -13.21 -7.15
C ASP A 139 -8.45 -12.78 -8.61
N GLY A 140 -7.32 -12.76 -9.33
CA GLY A 140 -7.28 -12.48 -10.76
C GLY A 140 -7.15 -10.99 -11.11
N LEU A 141 -6.71 -10.75 -12.34
CA LEU A 141 -6.47 -9.46 -12.95
C LEU A 141 -7.34 -9.33 -14.21
N THR A 142 -7.84 -8.13 -14.45
CA THR A 142 -8.44 -7.72 -15.72
C THR A 142 -7.64 -6.59 -16.32
N ALA A 143 -7.51 -6.57 -17.65
CA ALA A 143 -6.79 -5.54 -18.37
C ALA A 143 -7.68 -4.91 -19.44
N ASP A 144 -7.64 -3.59 -19.57
CA ASP A 144 -8.19 -2.81 -20.68
C ASP A 144 -7.02 -2.07 -21.34
N PHE A 145 -6.78 -2.35 -22.61
CA PHE A 145 -5.74 -1.71 -23.39
C PHE A 145 -6.34 -0.98 -24.58
N ARG A 146 -5.95 0.28 -24.73
CA ARG A 146 -6.42 1.18 -25.79
C ARG A 146 -5.24 1.92 -26.40
N PRO A 147 -4.83 1.56 -27.63
CA PRO A 147 -3.87 2.36 -28.36
C PRO A 147 -4.55 3.65 -28.86
N GLN A 148 -3.90 4.79 -28.66
CA GLN A 148 -4.27 6.08 -29.25
C GLN A 148 -3.03 6.66 -29.95
N ASP A 149 -3.05 6.64 -31.28
CA ASP A 149 -1.89 7.00 -32.11
C ASP A 149 -0.64 6.19 -31.74
N THR A 150 0.39 6.84 -31.18
CA THR A 150 1.63 6.23 -30.71
C THR A 150 1.69 6.05 -29.19
N VAL A 151 0.57 6.28 -28.49
CA VAL A 151 0.46 6.20 -27.02
C VAL A 151 -0.39 5.00 -26.64
N GLY A 152 0.16 4.12 -25.81
CA GLY A 152 -0.57 2.97 -25.27
C GLY A 152 -1.19 3.31 -23.93
N HIS A 153 -2.51 3.27 -23.82
CA HIS A 153 -3.20 3.38 -22.53
C HIS A 153 -3.54 1.98 -22.02
N LEU A 154 -2.93 1.60 -20.91
CA LEU A 154 -3.15 0.31 -20.25
C LEU A 154 -3.75 0.54 -18.87
N ARG A 155 -4.86 -0.12 -18.58
CA ARG A 155 -5.45 -0.16 -17.24
C ARG A 155 -5.55 -1.59 -16.73
N LEU A 156 -4.91 -1.84 -15.59
CA LEU A 156 -4.91 -3.10 -14.87
C LEU A 156 -5.81 -2.98 -13.63
N ASN A 157 -6.89 -3.77 -13.59
CA ASN A 157 -7.90 -3.73 -12.53
C ASN A 157 -8.05 -5.09 -11.83
N SER A 158 -8.27 -5.05 -10.52
CA SER A 158 -8.63 -6.24 -9.72
C SER A 158 -9.93 -6.87 -10.25
N ALA A 159 -9.96 -8.18 -10.52
CA ALA A 159 -11.06 -8.86 -11.20
C ALA A 159 -12.39 -8.96 -10.38
N TRP A 160 -12.48 -8.27 -9.26
CA TRP A 160 -13.58 -8.29 -8.29
C TRP A 160 -14.75 -7.35 -8.58
N ASP A 161 -14.69 -6.53 -9.62
CA ASP A 161 -15.77 -5.60 -9.98
C ASP A 161 -17.13 -6.29 -10.20
N ARG A 162 -17.14 -7.62 -10.29
CA ARG A 162 -18.32 -8.48 -10.39
C ARG A 162 -18.90 -8.97 -9.04
N ARG A 163 -18.32 -8.63 -7.88
CA ARG A 163 -18.81 -9.07 -6.55
C ARG A 163 -19.82 -8.08 -5.93
N PRO A 164 -20.79 -8.56 -5.11
CA PRO A 164 -21.73 -7.69 -4.38
C PRO A 164 -20.98 -6.72 -3.46
N PRO A 165 -21.54 -5.53 -3.12
CA PRO A 165 -20.84 -4.49 -2.35
C PRO A 165 -20.19 -4.96 -1.04
N TRP A 166 -20.82 -5.92 -0.34
CA TRP A 166 -20.31 -6.52 0.90
C TRP A 166 -19.21 -7.58 0.70
N GLY A 167 -18.97 -8.04 -0.52
CA GLY A 167 -17.92 -8.98 -0.92
C GLY A 167 -16.82 -8.34 -1.77
N ARG A 168 -16.83 -7.01 -1.91
CA ARG A 168 -15.81 -6.23 -2.63
C ARG A 168 -14.53 -6.02 -1.83
N VAL A 169 -14.45 -6.49 -0.58
CA VAL A 169 -13.23 -6.42 0.20
C VAL A 169 -12.30 -7.53 -0.25
N GLY A 170 -11.14 -7.14 -0.78
CA GLY A 170 -10.12 -8.06 -1.24
C GLY A 170 -9.66 -9.02 -0.15
N THR A 171 -9.15 -10.18 -0.54
CA THR A 171 -8.72 -11.24 0.38
C THR A 171 -7.32 -11.00 0.96
N GLY A 172 -6.61 -9.96 0.49
CA GLY A 172 -5.29 -9.57 0.96
C GLY A 172 -4.12 -10.46 0.51
N TRP A 173 -4.36 -11.69 0.04
CA TRP A 173 -3.30 -12.62 -0.41
C TRP A 173 -3.01 -12.55 -1.91
N THR A 174 -3.61 -11.59 -2.63
CA THR A 174 -3.38 -11.45 -4.07
C THR A 174 -1.98 -10.94 -4.33
N GLU A 175 -1.27 -11.58 -5.27
CA GLU A 175 0.05 -11.16 -5.71
C GLU A 175 0.01 -10.78 -7.19
N TRP A 176 0.43 -9.57 -7.50
CA TRP A 176 0.61 -9.09 -8.87
C TRP A 176 2.10 -8.92 -9.17
N LYS A 177 2.54 -9.52 -10.28
CA LYS A 177 3.82 -9.22 -10.91
C LYS A 177 3.53 -8.53 -12.23
N VAL A 178 3.98 -7.28 -12.37
CA VAL A 178 3.82 -6.48 -13.59
C VAL A 178 5.20 -6.10 -14.10
N GLU A 179 5.50 -6.42 -15.34
CA GLU A 179 6.77 -6.09 -15.99
C GLU A 179 6.48 -5.17 -17.18
N LEU A 180 7.14 -4.01 -17.23
CA LEU A 180 6.91 -2.98 -18.26
C LEU A 180 8.09 -2.84 -19.23
N ALA A 181 7.80 -2.42 -20.45
CA ALA A 181 8.79 -2.22 -21.50
C ALA A 181 9.84 -1.17 -21.12
N GLN A 182 11.09 -1.47 -21.46
CA GLN A 182 12.18 -0.51 -21.37
C GLN A 182 12.21 0.42 -22.59
N GLY A 183 12.89 1.56 -22.43
CA GLY A 183 13.30 2.41 -23.55
C GLY A 183 12.25 3.41 -24.07
N ILE A 184 10.98 3.26 -23.69
CA ILE A 184 9.90 4.22 -23.98
C ILE A 184 9.51 5.02 -22.72
N PRO A 185 9.20 6.33 -22.84
CA PRO A 185 8.58 7.11 -21.78
C PRO A 185 7.34 6.45 -21.17
N LEU A 186 7.27 6.44 -19.84
CA LEU A 186 6.17 5.85 -19.07
C LEU A 186 5.58 6.87 -18.08
N ILE A 187 4.25 6.93 -18.06
CA ILE A 187 3.46 7.48 -16.95
C ILE A 187 2.86 6.30 -16.19
N LEU A 188 3.16 6.17 -14.91
CA LEU A 188 2.67 5.10 -14.06
C LEU A 188 1.81 5.67 -12.93
N GLU A 189 0.56 5.24 -12.89
CA GLU A 189 -0.38 5.52 -11.80
C GLU A 189 -0.69 4.21 -11.07
N VAL A 190 -0.50 4.17 -9.76
CA VAL A 190 -0.78 3.00 -8.92
C VAL A 190 -1.67 3.43 -7.77
N LYS A 191 -2.83 2.78 -7.65
CA LYS A 191 -3.80 3.00 -6.58
C LYS A 191 -4.01 1.74 -5.78
N SER A 192 -3.98 1.84 -4.45
CA SER A 192 -4.24 0.70 -3.58
C SER A 192 -4.87 1.05 -2.23
N ASP A 193 -5.68 0.12 -1.72
CA ASP A 193 -6.27 0.23 -0.39
C ASP A 193 -5.31 -0.28 0.70
N ALA A 194 -4.87 -1.53 0.58
CA ALA A 194 -4.09 -2.19 1.64
C ALA A 194 -3.03 -3.11 1.04
N ALA A 195 -1.83 -2.60 0.77
CA ALA A 195 -0.85 -3.33 -0.01
C ALA A 195 0.60 -3.14 0.43
N ASP A 196 1.39 -4.18 0.15
CA ASP A 196 2.84 -4.14 0.07
C ASP A 196 3.21 -3.91 -1.40
N VAL A 197 3.74 -2.72 -1.72
CA VAL A 197 4.08 -2.29 -3.08
C VAL A 197 5.60 -2.18 -3.24
N ALA A 198 6.15 -2.92 -4.19
CA ALA A 198 7.56 -2.86 -4.55
C ALA A 198 7.72 -2.49 -6.04
N LEU A 199 8.26 -1.30 -6.29
CA LEU A 199 8.50 -0.77 -7.64
C LEU A 199 10.00 -0.71 -7.90
N ASP A 200 10.49 -1.50 -8.87
CA ASP A 200 11.86 -1.39 -9.37
C ASP A 200 11.86 -0.70 -10.74
N LEU A 201 12.08 0.62 -10.70
CA LEU A 201 11.97 1.50 -11.87
C LEU A 201 13.33 1.82 -12.49
N ARG A 202 14.44 1.25 -11.98
CA ARG A 202 15.81 1.61 -12.38
C ARG A 202 16.04 1.54 -13.89
N HIS A 203 15.43 0.57 -14.55
CA HIS A 203 15.58 0.31 -15.99
C HIS A 203 14.42 0.86 -16.85
N LEU A 204 13.52 1.63 -16.24
CA LEU A 204 12.37 2.23 -16.92
C LEU A 204 12.61 3.71 -17.19
N LYS A 205 12.14 4.22 -18.34
CA LYS A 205 12.15 5.67 -18.62
C LYS A 205 10.89 6.33 -18.07
N MET A 206 10.87 6.57 -16.76
CA MET A 206 9.70 7.13 -16.08
C MET A 206 9.66 8.67 -16.23
N THR A 207 8.56 9.20 -16.76
CA THR A 207 8.32 10.66 -16.80
C THR A 207 7.49 11.11 -15.61
N ARG A 208 6.54 10.26 -15.18
CA ARG A 208 5.66 10.51 -14.05
C ARG A 208 5.31 9.23 -13.30
N LEU A 209 5.38 9.30 -11.97
CA LEU A 209 4.91 8.28 -11.04
C LEU A 209 3.88 8.92 -10.11
N ASP A 210 2.67 8.41 -10.09
CA ASP A 210 1.66 8.74 -9.08
C ASP A 210 1.34 7.46 -8.30
N LEU A 211 1.48 7.52 -6.97
CA LEU A 211 1.22 6.39 -6.09
C LEU A 211 0.29 6.82 -4.96
N GLU A 212 -0.92 6.26 -4.92
CA GLU A 212 -1.91 6.51 -3.87
C GLU A 212 -2.15 5.22 -3.08
N LEU A 213 -1.86 5.25 -1.77
CA LEU A 213 -2.01 4.10 -0.87
C LEU A 213 -2.82 4.47 0.37
N ASN A 214 -3.93 3.79 0.65
CA ASN A 214 -4.60 4.00 1.94
C ASN A 214 -3.73 3.45 3.09
N ALA A 215 -3.27 2.21 3.00
CA ALA A 215 -2.42 1.61 4.02
C ALA A 215 -1.41 0.64 3.41
N GLY A 216 -0.15 0.65 3.85
CA GLY A 216 0.83 -0.22 3.19
C GLY A 216 2.29 -0.04 3.52
N ASN A 217 3.11 -0.96 3.02
CA ASN A 217 4.53 -0.70 2.82
C ASN A 217 4.75 -0.34 1.35
N CYS A 218 5.59 0.64 1.08
CA CYS A 218 5.99 1.04 -0.25
C CYS A 218 7.51 1.07 -0.34
N LYS A 219 8.08 0.33 -1.29
CA LYS A 219 9.49 0.39 -1.64
C LYS A 219 9.64 0.79 -3.10
N VAL A 220 10.25 1.93 -3.36
CA VAL A 220 10.48 2.42 -4.73
C VAL A 220 11.97 2.57 -4.99
N ARG A 221 12.49 1.84 -5.96
CA ARG A 221 13.80 2.12 -6.55
C ARG A 221 13.60 2.98 -7.77
N MET A 222 14.00 4.25 -7.67
CA MET A 222 13.78 5.24 -8.72
C MET A 222 14.57 4.93 -9.99
N PRO A 223 14.17 5.49 -11.15
CA PRO A 223 14.91 5.36 -12.41
C PRO A 223 16.36 5.84 -12.29
N SER A 224 17.27 5.15 -12.97
CA SER A 224 18.68 5.59 -13.11
C SER A 224 18.99 6.22 -14.47
N GLY A 225 18.00 6.30 -15.37
CA GLY A 225 18.17 6.83 -16.72
C GLY A 225 18.18 8.36 -16.77
N GLU A 226 18.64 8.90 -17.89
CA GLU A 226 18.59 10.34 -18.19
C GLU A 226 17.16 10.86 -18.27
N GLY A 227 16.97 12.13 -17.89
CA GLY A 227 15.70 12.83 -17.99
C GLY A 227 15.14 13.28 -16.65
N ILE A 228 13.89 13.76 -16.69
CA ILE A 228 13.18 14.30 -15.53
C ILE A 228 12.03 13.39 -15.17
N THR A 229 12.02 12.89 -13.95
CA THR A 229 10.90 12.16 -13.36
C THR A 229 10.20 13.03 -12.32
N ARG A 230 8.87 13.07 -12.38
CA ARG A 230 8.03 13.63 -11.30
C ARG A 230 7.35 12.49 -10.56
N ALA A 231 7.61 12.37 -9.27
CA ALA A 231 7.05 11.33 -8.42
C ALA A 231 6.19 11.98 -7.33
N PHE A 232 4.93 11.58 -7.26
CA PHE A 232 3.97 11.99 -6.24
C PHE A 232 3.51 10.73 -5.50
N ILE A 233 3.71 10.71 -4.19
CA ILE A 233 3.32 9.59 -3.34
C ILE A 233 2.40 10.12 -2.25
N GLU A 234 1.16 9.66 -2.23
CA GLU A 234 0.18 9.99 -1.21
C GLU A 234 -0.18 8.73 -0.42
N ALA A 235 -0.12 8.80 0.90
CA ALA A 235 -0.58 7.71 1.74
C ALA A 235 -1.21 8.13 3.07
N ASN A 236 -2.18 7.36 3.55
CA ASN A 236 -2.78 7.59 4.86
C ASN A 236 -1.97 6.95 5.99
N ALA A 237 -1.65 5.66 5.89
CA ALA A 237 -0.87 4.95 6.92
C ALA A 237 0.17 4.02 6.28
N ALA A 238 1.43 4.45 6.18
CA ALA A 238 2.41 3.69 5.42
C ALA A 238 3.86 3.79 5.91
N ASN A 239 4.65 2.77 5.58
CA ASN A 239 6.10 2.86 5.59
C ASN A 239 6.58 3.03 4.14
N ILE A 240 7.23 4.14 3.83
CA ILE A 240 7.69 4.50 2.49
C ILE A 240 9.21 4.51 2.49
N GLU A 241 9.82 3.65 1.68
CA GLU A 241 11.26 3.60 1.43
C GLU A 241 11.53 3.94 -0.04
N ILE A 242 12.24 5.04 -0.27
CA ILE A 242 12.63 5.49 -1.60
C ILE A 242 14.15 5.37 -1.72
N THR A 243 14.61 4.63 -2.73
CA THR A 243 16.02 4.60 -3.11
C THR A 243 16.21 5.38 -4.39
N ILE A 244 16.96 6.47 -4.33
CA ILE A 244 17.37 7.28 -5.46
C ILE A 244 18.77 6.82 -5.89
N PRO A 245 18.95 6.28 -7.12
CA PRO A 245 20.25 5.78 -7.56
C PRO A 245 21.37 6.83 -7.49
N GLU A 246 22.61 6.36 -7.37
CA GLU A 246 23.78 7.24 -7.48
C GLU A 246 23.84 7.92 -8.86
N GLY A 247 24.32 9.17 -8.88
CA GLY A 247 24.36 10.00 -10.10
C GLY A 247 23.03 10.68 -10.48
N VAL A 248 21.92 10.35 -9.82
CA VAL A 248 20.63 11.02 -10.01
C VAL A 248 20.46 12.11 -8.97
N ALA A 249 20.21 13.35 -9.42
CA ALA A 249 19.91 14.44 -8.51
C ALA A 249 18.43 14.47 -8.15
N ALA A 250 18.09 14.85 -6.92
CA ALA A 250 16.70 14.92 -6.49
C ALA A 250 16.38 16.20 -5.73
N ARG A 251 15.13 16.64 -5.85
CA ARG A 251 14.48 17.61 -4.98
C ARG A 251 13.31 16.89 -4.31
N ILE A 252 13.32 16.86 -2.99
CA ILE A 252 12.45 16.03 -2.17
C ILE A 252 11.66 16.95 -1.23
N GLU A 253 10.34 16.90 -1.35
CA GLU A 253 9.37 17.58 -0.49
C GLU A 253 8.56 16.53 0.26
N VAL A 254 8.51 16.61 1.59
CA VAL A 254 7.77 15.64 2.42
C VAL A 254 6.85 16.40 3.36
N ASP A 255 5.56 16.12 3.26
CA ASP A 255 4.54 16.51 4.23
C ASP A 255 4.19 15.29 5.09
N LEU A 256 4.64 15.28 6.34
CA LEU A 256 4.43 14.19 7.28
C LEU A 256 3.73 14.70 8.54
N ASN A 257 2.49 14.25 8.75
CA ASN A 257 1.70 14.69 9.91
C ASN A 257 2.14 14.01 11.21
N ALA A 258 2.24 12.67 11.22
CA ALA A 258 2.61 11.90 12.41
C ALA A 258 3.55 10.75 12.07
N GLY A 259 4.84 10.88 12.37
CA GLY A 259 5.77 9.82 12.00
C GLY A 259 7.24 10.14 12.19
N VAL A 260 8.06 9.32 11.52
CA VAL A 260 9.51 9.47 11.45
C VAL A 260 9.92 9.75 10.01
N LEU A 261 10.74 10.78 9.82
CA LEU A 261 11.35 11.14 8.54
C LEU A 261 12.87 10.94 8.64
N GLU A 262 13.40 10.13 7.74
CA GLU A 262 14.83 9.87 7.59
C GLU A 262 15.23 10.18 6.15
N ILE A 263 16.17 11.11 5.97
CA ILE A 263 16.73 11.48 4.67
C ILE A 263 18.25 11.34 4.75
N ASP A 264 18.88 10.77 3.72
CA ASP A 264 20.33 10.86 3.57
C ASP A 264 20.75 12.30 3.25
N GLU A 265 20.92 13.11 4.30
CA GLU A 265 21.32 14.52 4.18
C GLU A 265 22.74 14.70 3.63
N SER A 266 23.55 13.64 3.54
CA SER A 266 24.85 13.71 2.87
C SER A 266 24.70 13.86 1.35
N ARG A 267 23.63 13.28 0.78
CA ARG A 267 23.27 13.38 -0.64
C ARG A 267 22.23 14.46 -0.90
N PHE A 268 21.31 14.67 0.03
CA PHE A 268 20.19 15.59 -0.07
C PHE A 268 20.17 16.56 1.12
N PRO A 269 21.12 17.50 1.24
CA PRO A 269 21.10 18.47 2.32
C PRO A 269 19.79 19.27 2.34
N ARG A 270 19.33 19.58 3.54
CA ARG A 270 18.12 20.37 3.75
C ARG A 270 18.31 21.82 3.27
N LYS A 271 17.32 22.33 2.54
CA LYS A 271 17.24 23.71 2.06
C LYS A 271 15.84 24.28 2.31
N GLY A 272 15.66 24.93 3.46
CA GLY A 272 14.34 25.40 3.89
C GLY A 272 13.41 24.24 4.23
N ASP A 273 12.31 24.13 3.48
CA ASP A 273 11.24 23.15 3.69
C ASP A 273 11.38 21.90 2.79
N TYR A 274 12.49 21.78 2.05
CA TYR A 274 12.76 20.66 1.17
C TYR A 274 14.21 20.19 1.27
N TYR A 275 14.50 19.01 0.74
CA TYR A 275 15.84 18.43 0.63
C TYR A 275 16.25 18.40 -0.84
N ILE A 276 17.52 18.66 -1.14
CA ILE A 276 17.95 18.79 -2.54
C ILE A 276 19.41 18.40 -2.75
N SER A 277 19.70 17.72 -3.85
CA SER A 277 21.07 17.43 -4.27
C SER A 277 21.84 18.72 -4.61
N PRO A 278 23.12 18.87 -4.22
CA PRO A 278 23.89 20.08 -4.51
C PRO A 278 24.03 20.42 -6.00
N ASN A 279 24.05 19.40 -6.87
CA ASN A 279 24.19 19.51 -8.32
C ASN A 279 22.84 19.50 -9.08
N PHE A 280 21.71 19.73 -8.39
CA PHE A 280 20.39 19.51 -8.96
C PHE A 280 20.09 20.28 -10.26
N GLU A 281 20.56 21.52 -10.40
CA GLU A 281 20.27 22.33 -11.59
C GLU A 281 21.01 21.84 -12.85
N ASP A 282 22.22 21.30 -12.67
CA ASP A 282 23.12 20.89 -13.75
C ASP A 282 23.03 19.39 -14.09
N ALA A 283 22.30 18.60 -13.29
CA ALA A 283 22.20 17.16 -13.46
C ALA A 283 21.34 16.76 -14.68
N GLU A 284 21.82 15.78 -15.44
CA GLU A 284 21.11 15.20 -16.60
C GLU A 284 19.91 14.34 -16.16
N SER A 285 20.04 13.63 -15.05
CA SER A 285 18.98 12.85 -14.41
C SER A 285 18.47 13.56 -13.16
N ARG A 286 17.19 13.92 -13.15
CA ARG A 286 16.56 14.68 -12.06
C ARG A 286 15.23 14.08 -11.63
N ILE A 287 15.03 14.03 -10.31
CA ILE A 287 13.78 13.58 -9.70
C ILE A 287 13.18 14.71 -8.88
N TYR A 288 11.93 15.05 -9.17
CA TYR A 288 11.09 15.83 -8.27
C TYR A 288 10.22 14.85 -7.51
N LEU A 289 10.45 14.72 -6.20
CA LEU A 289 9.74 13.79 -5.33
C LEU A 289 8.90 14.58 -4.33
N LYS A 290 7.60 14.34 -4.33
CA LYS A 290 6.68 14.82 -3.30
C LYS A 290 6.05 13.65 -2.58
N ILE A 291 6.08 13.65 -1.26
CA ILE A 291 5.48 12.62 -0.41
C ILE A 291 4.54 13.30 0.57
N ASP A 292 3.26 12.93 0.52
CA ASP A 292 2.25 13.36 1.48
C ASP A 292 1.83 12.12 2.31
N LEU A 293 2.20 12.09 3.59
CA LEU A 293 1.95 10.96 4.48
C LEU A 293 1.26 11.41 5.77
N ASN A 294 0.07 10.86 6.05
CA ASN A 294 -0.63 11.17 7.30
C ASN A 294 0.01 10.50 8.51
N ALA A 295 0.33 9.20 8.44
CA ALA A 295 0.97 8.49 9.54
C ALA A 295 1.97 7.41 9.08
N GLY A 296 3.16 7.37 9.68
CA GLY A 296 4.09 6.25 9.49
C GLY A 296 5.56 6.67 9.38
N ARG A 297 6.33 6.02 8.50
CA ARG A 297 7.76 6.31 8.31
C ARG A 297 8.04 6.63 6.85
N VAL A 298 8.89 7.64 6.62
CA VAL A 298 9.47 7.94 5.31
C VAL A 298 10.98 7.84 5.43
N GLU A 299 11.59 7.04 4.57
CA GLU A 299 13.03 6.92 4.41
C GLU A 299 13.40 7.21 2.95
N VAL A 300 14.33 8.13 2.73
CA VAL A 300 14.88 8.40 1.39
C VAL A 300 16.40 8.27 1.43
N LEU A 301 16.90 7.36 0.59
CA LEU A 301 18.31 6.98 0.46
C LEU A 301 18.86 7.38 -0.90
#